data_AF-A0A0M0JSI3-F1
#
_entry.id   AF-A0A0M0JSI3-F1
#
_cell.length_a   1.000
_cell.length_b   1.000
_cell.length_c   1.000
_cell.angle_alpha   90.00
_cell.angle_beta   90.00
_cell.angle_gamma   90.00
#
_symmetry.space_group_name_H-M   'P 1'
#
loop_
_entity.id
_entity.type
_entity.pdbx_description
1 polymer ?
#
loop_
_entity_poly.entity_id
_entity_poly.type
_entity_poly.pdbx_seq_one_letter_code
_entity_poly.pdbx_strand_id
1 'polypeptide(L)'
;MHAYGSKCDDGGPCDDGGAGTEFSDCQYGTDCADCRPRAQPPPLLLYKTSELRSGSTGKLVRYTSKRVRPTVEEAAHVVGDGSGVRWDAVEWLNFGNVLLRLGSLVFAVCWRQKGSARHQCLGLAFLMLCIPRPMAVAVSGSYAYVVASQSDSLVVVDVSNPASPAVRGSVVSSSLLDGARSVAVSGSYAYVAAELSDSLVVVDVSNPASPVIRGSVVSSSLLDRSHFVAVSGSYAYVTAYLSDSLVVVDISNPASPAVRGSVVSSSLLDGAWGVAVSGSYAYVTAHDSASLVVVDISNPASPVIRGRVVSSSLLVAAWDLDVSGSYAYLSAISSNSLVVVDISNPASPAIRGSVVSSSLLNGVRVAISFVHHACPRGAYAADVLALSLARSHVLCTHRLMPSL
;
A
#
# COMPACT_ATOMS: atom_id res chain seq x y z
N MET A 1 -1.01 55.21 21.29
CA MET A 1 -0.71 56.40 20.47
C MET A 1 0.62 56.15 19.77
N HIS A 2 0.64 56.30 18.45
CA HIS A 2 1.78 56.01 17.58
C HIS A 2 3.05 56.79 17.95
N ALA A 3 4.21 56.16 17.71
CA ALA A 3 5.44 56.85 17.32
C ALA A 3 6.16 56.03 16.24
N TYR A 4 6.43 56.71 15.13
CA TYR A 4 7.02 56.28 13.86
C TYR A 4 8.47 55.78 13.99
N GLY A 5 8.88 54.81 13.16
CA GLY A 5 10.30 54.55 12.92
C GLY A 5 10.69 53.23 12.24
N SER A 6 10.19 52.92 11.03
CA SER A 6 10.93 52.28 9.92
C SER A 6 9.93 51.87 8.82
N LYS A 7 10.30 52.14 7.56
CA LYS A 7 9.45 51.93 6.38
C LYS A 7 9.44 50.45 5.97
N CYS A 8 8.69 49.60 6.65
CA CYS A 8 8.37 48.24 6.15
C CYS A 8 6.99 47.70 6.59
N ASP A 9 6.20 48.44 7.38
CA ASP A 9 5.00 47.90 8.04
C ASP A 9 3.67 48.26 7.34
N ASP A 10 3.60 48.08 6.02
CA ASP A 10 2.32 48.24 5.31
C ASP A 10 1.50 46.92 5.24
N GLY A 11 1.96 45.86 5.91
CA GLY A 11 1.20 44.61 6.08
C GLY A 11 0.94 43.82 4.80
N GLY A 12 1.60 44.18 3.68
CA GLY A 12 1.60 43.42 2.44
C GLY A 12 2.68 42.32 2.41
N PRO A 13 2.54 41.29 1.56
CA PRO A 13 3.57 40.26 1.39
C PRO A 13 4.83 40.87 0.76
N CYS A 14 5.97 40.81 1.46
CA CYS A 14 7.25 41.22 0.90
C CYS A 14 7.83 40.10 0.01
N ASP A 15 8.37 40.50 -1.14
CA ASP A 15 8.99 39.61 -2.12
C ASP A 15 10.44 40.05 -2.38
N ASP A 16 11.34 39.13 -2.70
CA ASP A 16 12.80 39.35 -2.65
C ASP A 16 13.35 40.13 -3.86
N GLY A 17 12.50 40.79 -4.65
CA GLY A 17 12.88 41.67 -5.75
C GLY A 17 13.55 40.99 -6.94
N GLY A 18 13.39 39.66 -7.08
CA GLY A 18 13.85 38.88 -8.22
C GLY A 18 13.06 39.07 -9.52
N ALA A 19 13.48 38.38 -10.58
CA ALA A 19 12.74 38.40 -11.84
C ALA A 19 11.40 37.66 -11.69
N GLY A 20 10.29 38.40 -11.84
CA GLY A 20 8.93 37.89 -11.70
C GLY A 20 8.21 38.28 -10.42
N THR A 21 8.80 39.14 -9.58
CA THR A 21 8.15 39.59 -8.34
C THR A 21 7.11 40.68 -8.60
N GLU A 22 6.03 40.64 -7.81
CA GLU A 22 4.92 41.59 -7.91
C GLU A 22 5.24 42.91 -7.16
N PHE A 23 6.13 42.84 -6.17
CA PHE A 23 6.61 43.97 -5.36
C PHE A 23 8.15 43.99 -5.32
N SER A 24 8.75 45.18 -5.21
CA SER A 24 10.21 45.40 -5.37
C SER A 24 10.88 46.09 -4.17
N ASP A 25 10.36 45.84 -2.98
CA ASP A 25 10.78 46.57 -1.77
C ASP A 25 12.15 46.12 -1.23
N CYS A 26 12.62 44.93 -1.60
CA CYS A 26 13.95 44.42 -1.27
C CYS A 26 14.83 44.22 -2.53
N GLN A 27 16.16 44.21 -2.37
CA GLN A 27 17.08 43.83 -3.44
C GLN A 27 17.19 42.30 -3.57
N TYR A 28 17.32 41.81 -4.81
CA TYR A 28 17.53 40.39 -5.08
C TYR A 28 18.66 39.78 -4.24
N GLY A 29 18.31 38.76 -3.44
CA GLY A 29 19.24 38.05 -2.56
C GLY A 29 19.21 38.45 -1.09
N THR A 30 18.28 39.30 -0.66
CA THR A 30 18.08 39.65 0.76
C THR A 30 16.99 38.81 1.44
N ASP A 31 16.93 38.81 2.77
CA ASP A 31 15.86 38.15 3.53
C ASP A 31 14.58 39.01 3.60
N CYS A 32 13.44 38.34 3.80
CA CYS A 32 12.11 38.95 3.79
C CYS A 32 11.74 39.62 5.12
N ALA A 33 12.57 39.52 6.15
CA ALA A 33 12.26 40.06 7.48
C ALA A 33 12.86 41.46 7.69
N ASP A 34 14.05 41.73 7.15
CA ASP A 34 14.73 43.02 7.30
C ASP A 34 15.51 43.51 6.06
N CYS A 35 15.30 42.85 4.91
CA CYS A 35 16.00 43.11 3.64
C CYS A 35 17.53 43.12 3.77
N ARG A 36 18.14 42.35 4.68
CA ARG A 36 19.60 42.18 4.75
C ARG A 36 20.10 41.01 3.88
N PRO A 37 21.38 41.00 3.47
CA PRO A 37 21.95 39.91 2.69
C PRO A 37 21.78 38.55 3.37
N ARG A 38 21.27 37.54 2.65
CA ARG A 38 21.11 36.19 3.19
C ARG A 38 22.48 35.64 3.61
N ALA A 39 22.63 35.30 4.89
CA ALA A 39 23.84 34.65 5.38
C ALA A 39 24.02 33.29 4.67
N GLN A 40 25.22 33.03 4.13
CA GLN A 40 25.50 31.76 3.46
C GLN A 40 25.23 30.57 4.39
N PRO A 41 24.76 29.42 3.84
CA PRO A 41 24.56 28.23 4.65
C PRO A 41 25.91 27.79 5.26
N PRO A 42 25.94 27.37 6.53
CA PRO A 42 27.18 26.96 7.17
C PRO A 42 27.74 25.69 6.49
N PRO A 43 29.08 25.50 6.48
CA PRO A 43 29.70 24.34 5.87
C PRO A 43 29.25 23.05 6.58
N LEU A 44 29.14 21.96 5.80
CA LEU A 44 28.78 20.62 6.29
C LEU A 44 29.76 20.17 7.38
N LEU A 45 29.31 20.26 8.64
CA LEU A 45 30.02 19.71 9.79
C LEU A 45 29.51 18.30 10.07
N LEU A 46 30.39 17.31 9.90
CA LEU A 46 30.27 15.97 10.48
C LEU A 46 30.23 16.10 12.02
N TYR A 47 29.05 15.99 12.62
CA TYR A 47 28.91 15.99 14.07
C TYR A 47 28.78 14.58 14.64
N LYS A 48 29.68 14.25 15.57
CA LYS A 48 29.46 13.23 16.60
C LYS A 48 28.31 13.69 17.51
N THR A 49 27.29 12.85 17.63
CA THR A 49 26.09 13.12 18.43
C THR A 49 26.38 13.12 19.93
N SER A 50 26.53 14.32 20.52
CA SER A 50 25.97 14.62 21.84
C SER A 50 26.28 16.05 22.27
N GLU A 51 25.34 16.97 22.07
CA GLU A 51 25.05 18.11 22.95
C GLU A 51 23.87 18.92 22.36
N LEU A 52 22.83 19.15 23.16
CA LEU A 52 21.66 19.96 22.79
C LEU A 52 21.87 21.39 23.32
N ARG A 53 21.77 22.40 22.46
CA ARG A 53 21.73 23.83 22.82
C ARG A 53 20.37 24.42 22.41
N SER A 54 19.77 25.24 23.26
CA SER A 54 18.60 26.05 22.91
C SER A 54 19.03 27.33 22.18
N GLY A 55 18.27 27.72 21.16
CA GLY A 55 18.56 28.85 20.29
C GLY A 55 18.60 30.22 20.98
N SER A 56 19.28 31.14 20.27
CA SER A 56 19.58 32.58 20.46
C SER A 56 20.06 33.12 21.81
N THR A 57 19.96 32.41 22.94
CA THR A 57 20.44 32.92 24.24
C THR A 57 21.59 32.15 24.87
N GLY A 58 21.97 30.99 24.31
CA GLY A 58 23.19 30.26 24.70
C GLY A 58 23.24 29.78 26.16
N LYS A 59 22.13 29.77 26.91
CA LYS A 59 22.12 29.38 28.32
C LYS A 59 21.93 27.86 28.47
N LEU A 60 22.84 27.23 29.21
CA LEU A 60 22.77 25.81 29.57
C LEU A 60 21.65 25.59 30.60
N VAL A 61 20.61 24.83 30.26
CA VAL A 61 19.60 24.41 31.24
C VAL A 61 20.03 23.07 31.85
N ARG A 62 20.50 23.08 33.10
CA ARG A 62 20.76 21.87 33.89
C ARG A 62 19.51 21.49 34.69
N TYR A 63 18.92 20.33 34.41
CA TYR A 63 17.79 19.81 35.17
C TYR A 63 18.29 19.04 36.41
N THR A 64 18.14 19.64 37.60
CA THR A 64 18.43 18.98 38.88
C THR A 64 17.16 18.38 39.47
N SER A 65 16.98 17.06 39.28
CA SER A 65 16.18 16.04 40.02
C SER A 65 14.86 16.36 40.78
N LYS A 66 14.31 17.57 40.79
CA LYS A 66 13.03 17.88 41.45
C LYS A 66 11.94 18.24 40.42
N ARG A 67 10.83 17.50 40.58
CA ARG A 67 9.60 17.47 39.79
C ARG A 67 9.20 18.82 39.20
N VAL A 68 9.27 18.95 37.88
CA VAL A 68 8.45 19.88 37.09
C VAL A 68 8.06 19.14 35.81
N ARG A 69 6.76 19.07 35.50
CA ARG A 69 6.29 18.60 34.18
C ARG A 69 6.49 19.77 33.20
N PRO A 70 7.28 19.62 32.12
CA PRO A 70 7.47 20.70 31.15
C PRO A 70 6.17 21.02 30.41
N THR A 71 6.03 22.26 29.94
CA THR A 71 4.88 22.66 29.11
C THR A 71 4.99 22.07 27.69
N VAL A 72 3.89 22.08 26.93
CA VAL A 72 3.83 21.49 25.57
C VAL A 72 4.88 22.11 24.64
N GLU A 73 5.14 23.41 24.77
CA GLU A 73 6.15 24.13 23.99
C GLU A 73 7.58 23.69 24.35
N GLU A 74 7.87 23.46 25.63
CA GLU A 74 9.18 22.99 26.10
C GLU A 74 9.47 21.55 25.65
N ALA A 75 8.46 20.68 25.56
CA ALA A 75 8.60 19.31 25.09
C ALA A 75 8.79 19.23 23.56
N ALA A 76 8.10 20.07 22.79
CA ALA A 76 8.24 20.16 21.33
C ALA A 76 9.65 20.58 20.90
N HIS A 77 10.30 21.46 21.67
CA HIS A 77 11.67 21.91 21.41
C HIS A 77 12.75 20.84 21.63
N VAL A 78 12.46 19.81 22.44
CA VAL A 78 13.41 18.72 22.74
C VAL A 78 13.45 17.65 21.63
N VAL A 79 12.45 17.61 20.76
CA VAL A 79 12.26 16.56 19.73
C VAL A 79 12.04 17.18 18.33
N GLY A 80 12.71 18.29 18.04
CA GLY A 80 12.75 18.83 16.68
C GLY A 80 13.71 18.01 15.82
N ASP A 81 13.22 17.37 14.76
CA ASP A 81 14.02 16.79 13.68
C ASP A 81 14.53 17.85 12.67
N GLY A 82 14.24 19.12 12.93
CA GLY A 82 14.59 20.24 12.06
C GLY A 82 13.58 20.52 10.94
N SER A 83 12.46 19.78 10.87
CA SER A 83 11.46 19.90 9.80
C SER A 83 10.50 21.10 9.95
N GLY A 84 10.49 21.77 11.10
CA GLY A 84 9.60 22.92 11.34
C GLY A 84 8.11 22.58 11.53
N VAL A 85 7.75 21.29 11.60
CA VAL A 85 6.37 20.86 11.83
C VAL A 85 5.99 21.01 13.31
N ARG A 86 4.87 21.70 13.60
CA ARG A 86 4.34 21.88 14.97
C ARG A 86 3.46 20.69 15.35
N TRP A 87 3.82 19.98 16.42
CA TRP A 87 3.00 18.93 17.06
C TRP A 87 1.80 19.55 17.78
N ASP A 88 0.65 18.91 17.76
CA ASP A 88 -0.60 19.42 18.35
C ASP A 88 -0.91 18.84 19.74
N ALA A 89 -0.34 17.68 20.13
CA ALA A 89 -0.43 17.17 21.50
C ALA A 89 0.74 16.26 21.95
N VAL A 90 1.04 16.28 23.26
CA VAL A 90 2.02 15.42 23.94
C VAL A 90 1.34 14.69 25.09
N GLU A 91 1.37 13.36 25.09
CA GLU A 91 0.70 12.53 26.10
C GLU A 91 1.71 11.70 26.90
N TRP A 92 1.60 11.73 28.22
CA TRP A 92 2.57 11.11 29.12
C TRP A 92 2.03 9.79 29.67
N LEU A 93 2.62 8.66 29.25
CA LEU A 93 2.12 7.34 29.62
C LEU A 93 2.54 6.90 31.03
N ASN A 94 3.75 7.26 31.49
CA ASN A 94 4.28 7.18 32.87
C ASN A 94 5.81 7.48 32.89
N PHE A 95 6.40 7.71 34.08
CA PHE A 95 7.81 8.10 34.34
C PHE A 95 8.82 7.88 33.19
N GLY A 96 9.00 8.93 32.37
CA GLY A 96 10.02 8.98 31.30
C GLY A 96 9.57 8.49 29.92
N ASN A 97 8.31 8.10 29.75
CA ASN A 97 7.73 7.71 28.47
C ASN A 97 6.80 8.80 27.93
N VAL A 98 7.03 9.21 26.68
CA VAL A 98 6.31 10.29 26.00
C VAL A 98 5.73 9.77 24.70
N LEU A 99 4.46 10.08 24.45
CA LEU A 99 3.80 9.98 23.16
C LEU A 99 3.71 11.37 22.54
N LEU A 100 4.15 11.49 21.28
CA LEU A 100 3.93 12.68 20.47
C LEU A 100 2.82 12.37 19.46
N ARG A 101 1.81 13.24 19.41
CA ARG A 101 0.66 13.13 18.51
C ARG A 101 0.69 14.24 17.46
N LEU A 102 0.16 13.89 16.28
CA LEU A 102 -0.18 14.79 15.20
C LEU A 102 -1.57 14.34 14.71
N GLY A 103 -2.63 15.00 15.20
CA GLY A 103 -4.01 14.55 15.05
C GLY A 103 -4.32 13.25 15.81
N SER A 104 -4.93 12.27 15.13
CA SER A 104 -5.29 10.96 15.70
C SER A 104 -4.16 9.91 15.66
N LEU A 105 -2.96 10.28 15.17
CA LEU A 105 -1.84 9.37 14.95
C LEU A 105 -0.72 9.58 15.97
N VAL A 106 -0.03 8.48 16.31
CA VAL A 106 1.08 8.43 17.27
C VAL A 106 2.41 8.23 16.53
N PHE A 107 3.37 9.14 16.70
CA PHE A 107 4.56 9.20 15.83
C PHE A 107 5.85 8.65 16.46
N ALA A 108 5.97 8.67 17.80
CA ALA A 108 7.15 8.17 18.48
C ALA A 108 6.82 7.62 19.86
N VAL A 109 7.54 6.57 20.26
CA VAL A 109 7.61 6.11 21.65
C VAL A 109 9.02 6.34 22.15
N CYS A 110 9.16 7.28 23.09
CA CYS A 110 10.42 7.49 23.79
C CYS A 110 10.39 6.78 25.14
N TRP A 111 11.50 6.17 25.55
CA TRP A 111 11.66 5.61 26.89
C TRP A 111 13.04 5.91 27.46
N ARG A 112 13.13 5.78 28.79
CA ARG A 112 14.37 5.95 29.54
C ARG A 112 14.88 4.60 30.03
N GLN A 113 16.06 4.20 29.56
CA GLN A 113 16.71 2.98 30.04
C GLN A 113 17.25 3.19 31.47
N LYS A 114 17.03 2.22 32.37
CA LYS A 114 17.44 2.30 33.78
C LYS A 114 18.97 2.44 33.87
N GLY A 115 19.46 3.57 34.41
CA GLY A 115 20.89 3.90 34.50
C GLY A 115 21.40 4.90 33.45
N SER A 116 20.57 5.33 32.50
CA SER A 116 20.94 6.35 31.49
C SER A 116 20.30 7.72 31.75
N ALA A 117 21.05 8.79 31.45
CA ALA A 117 20.55 10.16 31.43
C ALA A 117 19.94 10.57 30.07
N ARG A 118 20.00 9.71 29.05
CA ARG A 118 19.47 9.96 27.70
C ARG A 118 18.16 9.22 27.48
N HIS A 119 17.19 9.88 26.85
CA HIS A 119 15.97 9.24 26.34
C HIS A 119 16.29 8.59 24.99
N GLN A 120 15.84 7.35 24.77
CA GLN A 120 15.87 6.71 23.46
C GLN A 120 14.47 6.80 22.87
N CYS A 121 14.37 7.26 21.63
CA CYS A 121 13.12 7.36 20.90
C CYS A 121 13.16 6.38 19.74
N LEU A 122 12.16 5.51 19.64
CA LEU A 122 11.92 4.71 18.44
C LEU A 122 10.96 5.52 17.56
N GLY A 123 11.47 6.04 16.45
CA GLY A 123 10.64 6.62 15.41
C GLY A 123 9.86 5.50 14.73
N LEU A 124 8.54 5.49 14.89
CA LEU A 124 7.65 4.57 14.17
C LEU A 124 7.26 5.09 12.78
N ALA A 125 7.70 6.30 12.44
CA ALA A 125 7.45 6.91 11.15
C ALA A 125 8.55 6.51 10.18
N PHE A 126 8.32 5.50 9.34
CA PHE A 126 8.90 5.52 7.98
C PHE A 126 8.13 4.71 6.93
N LEU A 127 7.16 3.85 7.30
CA LEU A 127 6.38 3.10 6.31
C LEU A 127 4.91 3.56 6.15
N MET A 128 4.33 4.24 7.13
CA MET A 128 2.88 4.50 7.19
C MET A 128 2.42 5.84 6.57
N LEU A 129 3.34 6.65 6.02
CA LEU A 129 3.03 8.03 5.59
C LEU A 129 3.25 8.34 4.11
N CYS A 130 3.74 7.41 3.29
CA CYS A 130 4.11 7.74 1.91
C CYS A 130 3.12 7.26 0.83
N ILE A 131 2.04 6.55 1.21
CA ILE A 131 1.07 5.99 0.27
C ILE A 131 -0.34 6.05 0.89
N PRO A 132 -1.19 7.04 0.58
CA PRO A 132 -2.54 7.11 1.13
C PRO A 132 -3.42 5.97 0.56
N ARG A 133 -3.96 5.13 1.45
CA ARG A 133 -4.80 3.94 1.16
C ARG A 133 -4.17 2.96 0.16
N PRO A 134 -3.12 2.22 0.55
CA PRO A 134 -2.62 1.10 -0.24
C PRO A 134 -3.71 0.00 -0.32
N MET A 135 -3.96 -0.52 -1.52
CA MET A 135 -5.01 -1.53 -1.78
C MET A 135 -4.44 -2.92 -2.02
N ALA A 136 -3.38 -3.01 -2.80
CA ALA A 136 -2.74 -4.28 -3.14
C ALA A 136 -1.23 -4.12 -3.27
N VAL A 137 -0.54 -5.25 -3.09
CA VAL A 137 0.89 -5.38 -3.30
C VAL A 137 1.17 -6.62 -4.13
N ALA A 138 2.04 -6.48 -5.13
CA ALA A 138 2.66 -7.60 -5.84
C ALA A 138 4.16 -7.57 -5.57
N VAL A 139 4.80 -8.75 -5.46
CA VAL A 139 6.25 -8.85 -5.24
C VAL A 139 6.87 -9.57 -6.42
N SER A 140 7.94 -9.00 -6.98
CA SER A 140 8.76 -9.64 -8.02
C SER A 140 10.23 -9.35 -7.77
N GLY A 141 11.01 -10.41 -7.54
CA GLY A 141 12.41 -10.32 -7.16
C GLY A 141 12.59 -9.51 -5.86
N SER A 142 13.43 -8.48 -5.91
CA SER A 142 13.73 -7.60 -4.77
C SER A 142 12.76 -6.41 -4.63
N TYR A 143 11.70 -6.34 -5.44
CA TYR A 143 10.79 -5.20 -5.47
C TYR A 143 9.36 -5.59 -5.11
N ALA A 144 8.70 -4.73 -4.35
CA ALA A 144 7.28 -4.73 -4.12
C ALA A 144 6.63 -3.56 -4.89
N TYR A 145 5.49 -3.84 -5.51
CA TYR A 145 4.71 -2.92 -6.31
C TYR A 145 3.39 -2.69 -5.59
N VAL A 146 3.20 -1.49 -5.07
CA VAL A 146 2.05 -1.14 -4.23
C VAL A 146 1.16 -0.19 -5.01
N VAL A 147 -0.11 -0.55 -5.16
CA VAL A 147 -1.13 0.36 -5.72
C VAL A 147 -1.94 1.00 -4.62
N ALA A 148 -2.34 2.24 -4.85
CA ALA A 148 -3.01 3.04 -3.85
C ALA A 148 -4.13 3.89 -4.46
N SER A 149 -5.33 3.69 -3.92
CA SER A 149 -6.55 4.17 -4.53
C SER A 149 -6.82 5.65 -4.32
N GLN A 150 -6.18 6.30 -3.34
CA GLN A 150 -6.36 7.74 -3.09
C GLN A 150 -5.32 8.60 -3.78
N SER A 151 -4.18 8.03 -4.13
CA SER A 151 -3.10 8.74 -4.83
C SER A 151 -3.04 8.42 -6.31
N ASP A 152 -3.97 7.58 -6.81
CA ASP A 152 -4.06 7.15 -8.20
C ASP A 152 -2.72 6.65 -8.74
N SER A 153 -2.06 5.78 -7.96
CA SER A 153 -0.63 5.50 -8.14
C SER A 153 -0.27 4.04 -8.05
N LEU A 154 0.87 3.74 -8.71
CA LEU A 154 1.68 2.55 -8.46
C LEU A 154 3.04 3.03 -7.94
N VAL A 155 3.45 2.48 -6.79
CA VAL A 155 4.70 2.79 -6.10
C VAL A 155 5.60 1.55 -6.09
N VAL A 156 6.85 1.73 -6.50
CA VAL A 156 7.87 0.68 -6.49
C VAL A 156 8.72 0.83 -5.25
N VAL A 157 8.78 -0.23 -4.45
CA VAL A 157 9.50 -0.30 -3.18
C VAL A 157 10.55 -1.40 -3.27
N ASP A 158 11.81 -1.05 -3.02
CA ASP A 158 12.89 -2.01 -2.81
C ASP A 158 12.69 -2.68 -1.45
N VAL A 159 12.55 -4.00 -1.49
CA VAL A 159 12.34 -4.89 -0.33
C VAL A 159 13.48 -5.91 -0.21
N SER A 160 14.62 -5.68 -0.88
CA SER A 160 15.82 -6.52 -0.76
C SER A 160 16.30 -6.69 0.68
N ASN A 161 16.12 -5.64 1.50
CA ASN A 161 16.29 -5.70 2.94
C ASN A 161 14.91 -5.56 3.63
N PRO A 162 14.31 -6.67 4.11
CA PRO A 162 13.03 -6.63 4.81
C PRO A 162 13.01 -5.74 6.06
N ALA A 163 14.17 -5.48 6.68
CA ALA A 163 14.29 -4.60 7.83
C ALA A 163 14.38 -3.10 7.45
N SER A 164 14.60 -2.78 6.18
CA SER A 164 14.71 -1.40 5.69
C SER A 164 14.19 -1.26 4.25
N PRO A 165 12.87 -1.42 4.00
CA PRO A 165 12.30 -1.16 2.69
C PRO A 165 12.47 0.31 2.27
N ALA A 166 12.66 0.57 0.98
CA ALA A 166 12.87 1.92 0.45
C ALA A 166 12.09 2.17 -0.84
N VAL A 167 11.34 3.28 -0.92
CA VAL A 167 10.68 3.70 -2.17
C VAL A 167 11.75 4.01 -3.22
N ARG A 168 11.56 3.50 -4.43
CA ARG A 168 12.47 3.72 -5.58
C ARG A 168 11.88 4.65 -6.61
N GLY A 169 10.60 4.50 -6.91
CA GLY A 169 9.90 5.29 -7.90
C GLY A 169 8.40 5.13 -7.78
N SER A 170 7.66 5.95 -8.50
CA SER A 170 6.22 5.86 -8.60
C SER A 170 5.73 6.40 -9.93
N VAL A 171 4.52 5.99 -10.30
CA VAL A 171 3.77 6.58 -11.39
C VAL A 171 2.37 6.92 -10.88
N VAL A 172 1.87 8.08 -11.28
CA VAL A 172 0.57 8.62 -10.88
C VAL A 172 -0.19 9.00 -12.14
N SER A 173 -1.48 8.67 -12.19
CA SER A 173 -2.36 9.12 -13.27
C SER A 173 -3.81 9.13 -12.82
N SER A 174 -4.38 10.30 -12.56
CA SER A 174 -5.79 10.44 -12.19
C SER A 174 -6.77 10.09 -13.32
N SER A 175 -6.30 9.90 -14.55
CA SER A 175 -7.16 9.52 -15.68
C SER A 175 -7.13 8.03 -16.00
N LEU A 176 -6.12 7.30 -15.52
CA LEU A 176 -5.95 5.88 -15.82
C LEU A 176 -5.85 5.02 -14.56
N LEU A 177 -5.35 5.56 -13.46
CA LEU A 177 -5.11 4.87 -12.20
C LEU A 177 -6.06 5.35 -11.08
N ASP A 178 -7.14 6.07 -11.42
CA ASP A 178 -8.12 6.50 -10.41
C ASP A 178 -8.75 5.28 -9.73
N GLY A 179 -8.62 5.22 -8.41
CA GLY A 179 -9.04 4.05 -7.65
C GLY A 179 -8.21 2.80 -7.92
N ALA A 180 -6.90 2.93 -8.20
CA ALA A 180 -5.98 1.79 -8.36
C ALA A 180 -6.13 0.78 -7.21
N ARG A 181 -6.47 -0.48 -7.56
CA ARG A 181 -7.01 -1.44 -6.59
C ARG A 181 -6.29 -2.76 -6.53
N SER A 182 -5.86 -3.26 -7.69
CA SER A 182 -5.13 -4.52 -7.80
C SER A 182 -3.96 -4.38 -8.74
N VAL A 183 -2.90 -5.13 -8.48
CA VAL A 183 -1.69 -5.14 -9.29
C VAL A 183 -1.18 -6.57 -9.44
N ALA A 184 -0.83 -6.93 -10.68
CA ALA A 184 -0.11 -8.15 -11.01
C ALA A 184 1.19 -7.79 -11.74
N VAL A 185 2.24 -8.58 -11.58
CA VAL A 185 3.55 -8.31 -12.21
C VAL A 185 3.98 -9.52 -13.00
N SER A 186 4.39 -9.31 -14.26
CA SER A 186 4.94 -10.34 -15.13
C SER A 186 6.11 -9.77 -15.92
N GLY A 187 7.29 -10.37 -15.74
CA GLY A 187 8.53 -9.86 -16.31
C GLY A 187 8.81 -8.41 -15.91
N SER A 188 8.94 -7.54 -16.91
CA SER A 188 9.23 -6.11 -16.73
C SER A 188 7.99 -5.22 -16.65
N TYR A 189 6.79 -5.78 -16.55
CA TYR A 189 5.54 -5.02 -16.57
C TYR A 189 4.70 -5.29 -15.33
N ALA A 190 4.09 -4.23 -14.81
CA ALA A 190 3.02 -4.27 -13.84
C ALA A 190 1.69 -3.94 -14.52
N TYR A 191 0.64 -4.67 -14.14
CA TYR A 191 -0.71 -4.58 -14.69
C TYR A 191 -1.62 -4.14 -13.56
N VAL A 192 -2.27 -3.00 -13.70
CA VAL A 192 -3.07 -2.38 -12.63
C VAL A 192 -4.53 -2.32 -13.05
N ALA A 193 -5.40 -2.91 -12.24
CA ALA A 193 -6.84 -2.68 -12.33
C ALA A 193 -7.19 -1.41 -11.52
N ALA A 194 -7.81 -0.44 -12.17
CA ALA A 194 -8.22 0.82 -11.55
C ALA A 194 -9.73 0.94 -11.54
N GLU A 195 -10.30 1.02 -10.33
CA GLU A 195 -11.73 0.91 -10.09
C GLU A 195 -12.53 2.08 -10.66
N LEU A 196 -12.04 3.30 -10.53
CA LEU A 196 -12.80 4.50 -10.89
C LEU A 196 -12.51 4.96 -12.33
N SER A 197 -11.40 4.54 -12.91
CA SER A 197 -11.07 4.76 -14.32
C SER A 197 -11.60 3.67 -15.26
N ASP A 198 -12.27 2.63 -14.76
CA ASP A 198 -12.75 1.47 -15.52
C ASP A 198 -11.69 0.86 -16.44
N SER A 199 -10.48 0.66 -15.87
CA SER A 199 -9.29 0.43 -16.67
C SER A 199 -8.43 -0.75 -16.22
N LEU A 200 -7.73 -1.31 -17.20
CA LEU A 200 -6.49 -2.05 -17.02
C LEU A 200 -5.34 -1.20 -17.56
N VAL A 201 -4.35 -0.91 -16.73
CA VAL A 201 -3.16 -0.12 -17.11
C VAL A 201 -1.92 -1.00 -17.11
N VAL A 202 -1.12 -0.90 -18.17
CA VAL A 202 0.18 -1.56 -18.30
C VAL A 202 1.28 -0.55 -17.99
N VAL A 203 2.08 -0.83 -16.97
CA VAL A 203 3.19 0.01 -16.51
C VAL A 203 4.49 -0.76 -16.74
N ASP A 204 5.42 -0.15 -17.48
CA ASP A 204 6.80 -0.62 -17.60
C ASP A 204 7.54 -0.29 -16.30
N VAL A 205 8.02 -1.34 -15.64
CA VAL A 205 8.76 -1.29 -14.38
C VAL A 205 10.19 -1.83 -14.53
N SER A 206 10.69 -1.92 -15.77
CA SER A 206 12.08 -2.33 -16.05
C SER A 206 13.11 -1.43 -15.37
N ASN A 207 12.79 -0.15 -15.18
CA ASN A 207 13.53 0.78 -14.33
C ASN A 207 12.71 1.07 -13.05
N PRO A 208 13.03 0.43 -11.91
CA PRO A 208 12.33 0.64 -10.64
C PRO A 208 12.33 2.09 -10.13
N ALA A 209 13.30 2.91 -10.56
CA ALA A 209 13.39 4.31 -10.18
C ALA A 209 12.51 5.23 -11.04
N SER A 210 12.05 4.76 -12.20
CA SER A 210 11.26 5.54 -13.14
C SER A 210 10.27 4.63 -13.89
N PRO A 211 9.21 4.16 -13.20
CA PRO A 211 8.14 3.40 -13.85
C PRO A 211 7.34 4.30 -14.82
N VAL A 212 6.88 3.74 -15.95
CA VAL A 212 6.20 4.50 -17.01
C VAL A 212 4.98 3.75 -17.52
N ILE A 213 3.84 4.42 -17.66
CA ILE A 213 2.64 3.84 -18.32
C ILE A 213 2.96 3.60 -19.80
N ARG A 214 2.74 2.37 -20.27
CA ARG A 214 2.96 1.97 -21.68
C ARG A 214 1.68 1.89 -22.49
N GLY A 215 0.60 1.44 -21.88
CA GLY A 215 -0.67 1.25 -22.56
C GLY A 215 -1.78 1.01 -21.55
N SER A 216 -3.02 1.04 -22.03
CA SER A 216 -4.19 0.79 -21.21
C SER A 216 -5.37 0.29 -22.05
N VAL A 217 -6.30 -0.37 -21.38
CA VAL A 217 -7.65 -0.64 -21.88
C VAL A 217 -8.61 0.06 -20.93
N VAL A 218 -9.52 0.88 -21.46
CA VAL A 218 -10.59 1.53 -20.72
C VAL A 218 -11.91 1.13 -21.34
N SER A 219 -12.86 0.65 -20.55
CA SER A 219 -14.17 0.23 -21.05
C SER A 219 -15.24 0.25 -19.96
N SER A 220 -16.09 1.26 -19.94
CA SER A 220 -17.21 1.33 -18.99
C SER A 220 -18.31 0.29 -19.23
N SER A 221 -18.23 -0.52 -20.29
CA SER A 221 -19.20 -1.59 -20.57
C SER A 221 -18.71 -2.98 -20.18
N LEU A 222 -17.40 -3.17 -20.04
CA LEU A 222 -16.79 -4.46 -19.70
C LEU A 222 -15.93 -4.40 -18.43
N LEU A 223 -15.43 -3.22 -18.09
CA LEU A 223 -14.46 -2.95 -17.03
C LEU A 223 -14.99 -1.97 -15.98
N ASP A 224 -16.31 -1.73 -15.94
CA ASP A 224 -16.96 -0.87 -14.95
C ASP A 224 -16.68 -1.37 -13.53
N ARG A 225 -15.96 -0.56 -12.74
CA ARG A 225 -15.39 -0.95 -11.45
C ARG A 225 -14.45 -2.14 -11.55
N SER A 226 -13.38 -1.99 -12.34
CA SER A 226 -12.30 -2.98 -12.41
C SER A 226 -11.67 -3.25 -11.04
N HIS A 227 -11.68 -4.51 -10.59
CA HIS A 227 -11.36 -4.88 -9.21
C HIS A 227 -10.05 -5.65 -9.08
N PHE A 228 -9.94 -6.85 -9.68
CA PHE A 228 -8.72 -7.66 -9.62
C PHE A 228 -8.18 -7.93 -11.01
N VAL A 229 -6.87 -8.13 -11.06
CA VAL A 229 -6.15 -8.59 -12.24
C VAL A 229 -5.28 -9.79 -11.89
N ALA A 230 -5.35 -10.83 -12.72
CA ALA A 230 -4.41 -11.93 -12.75
C ALA A 230 -3.73 -11.98 -14.13
N VAL A 231 -2.47 -12.40 -14.19
CA VAL A 231 -1.70 -12.51 -15.44
C VAL A 231 -1.23 -13.93 -15.64
N SER A 232 -1.45 -14.47 -16.84
CA SER A 232 -0.95 -15.79 -17.23
C SER A 232 -0.55 -15.79 -18.71
N GLY A 233 0.72 -16.04 -18.99
CA GLY A 233 1.28 -15.96 -20.32
C GLY A 233 1.11 -14.58 -20.95
N SER A 234 0.51 -14.54 -22.13
CA SER A 234 0.26 -13.30 -22.91
C SER A 234 -1.10 -12.65 -22.62
N TYR A 235 -1.77 -13.04 -21.55
CA TYR A 235 -3.10 -12.54 -21.21
C TYR A 235 -3.19 -12.03 -19.77
N ALA A 236 -3.92 -10.92 -19.60
CA ALA A 236 -4.41 -10.45 -18.32
C ALA A 236 -5.91 -10.77 -18.21
N TYR A 237 -6.33 -11.15 -17.02
CA TYR A 237 -7.70 -11.54 -16.69
C TYR A 237 -8.19 -10.57 -15.63
N VAL A 238 -9.19 -9.76 -15.99
CA VAL A 238 -9.67 -8.65 -15.15
C VAL A 238 -11.10 -8.90 -14.78
N THR A 239 -11.41 -8.80 -13.49
CA THR A 239 -12.78 -8.81 -12.98
C THR A 239 -13.29 -7.39 -12.83
N ALA A 240 -14.56 -7.16 -13.17
CA ALA A 240 -15.19 -5.86 -13.03
C ALA A 240 -16.53 -6.00 -12.32
N TYR A 241 -16.68 -5.24 -11.24
CA TYR A 241 -17.73 -5.44 -10.25
C TYR A 241 -19.11 -5.05 -10.77
N LEU A 242 -19.26 -3.92 -11.47
CA LEU A 242 -20.56 -3.48 -12.00
C LEU A 242 -20.88 -4.04 -13.38
N SER A 243 -19.85 -4.49 -14.11
CA SER A 243 -20.05 -5.17 -15.40
C SER A 243 -20.37 -6.67 -15.25
N ASP A 244 -20.34 -7.21 -14.04
CA ASP A 244 -20.51 -8.65 -13.74
C ASP A 244 -19.66 -9.55 -14.64
N SER A 245 -18.39 -9.17 -14.82
CA SER A 245 -17.58 -9.67 -15.92
C SER A 245 -16.24 -10.25 -15.48
N LEU A 246 -15.77 -11.20 -16.30
CA LEU A 246 -14.36 -11.54 -16.45
C LEU A 246 -13.94 -11.16 -17.87
N VAL A 247 -12.96 -10.27 -17.99
CA VAL A 247 -12.42 -9.79 -19.26
C VAL A 247 -11.03 -10.37 -19.48
N VAL A 248 -10.82 -10.95 -20.66
CA VAL A 248 -9.51 -11.43 -21.13
C VAL A 248 -8.90 -10.35 -22.01
N VAL A 249 -7.75 -9.83 -21.62
CA VAL A 249 -7.01 -8.79 -22.34
C VAL A 249 -5.72 -9.38 -22.88
N ASP A 250 -5.51 -9.25 -24.19
CA ASP A 250 -4.23 -9.54 -24.83
C ASP A 250 -3.21 -8.47 -24.44
N ILE A 251 -2.12 -8.91 -23.82
CA ILE A 251 -1.01 -8.07 -23.34
C ILE A 251 0.30 -8.40 -24.06
N SER A 252 0.24 -9.12 -25.18
CA SER A 252 1.42 -9.46 -26.00
C SER A 252 2.15 -8.22 -26.53
N ASN A 253 1.43 -7.13 -26.77
CA ASN A 253 1.97 -5.80 -27.01
C ASN A 253 1.65 -4.87 -25.82
N PRO A 254 2.59 -4.63 -24.90
CA PRO A 254 2.39 -3.76 -23.73
C PRO A 254 2.00 -2.31 -24.07
N ALA A 255 2.30 -1.83 -25.27
CA ALA A 255 1.96 -0.48 -25.72
C ALA A 255 0.54 -0.38 -26.30
N SER A 256 -0.10 -1.51 -26.63
CA SER A 256 -1.43 -1.57 -27.22
C SER A 256 -2.17 -2.82 -26.72
N PRO A 257 -2.43 -2.94 -25.41
CA PRO A 257 -3.25 -4.01 -24.88
C PRO A 257 -4.68 -3.93 -25.46
N ALA A 258 -5.34 -5.07 -25.66
CA ALA A 258 -6.65 -5.10 -26.29
C ALA A 258 -7.54 -6.20 -25.71
N VAL A 259 -8.84 -5.92 -25.54
CA VAL A 259 -9.81 -6.94 -25.14
C VAL A 259 -9.83 -8.06 -26.18
N ARG A 260 -9.57 -9.28 -25.74
CA ARG A 260 -9.57 -10.49 -26.57
C ARG A 260 -10.89 -11.24 -26.48
N GLY A 261 -11.47 -11.31 -25.30
CA GLY A 261 -12.74 -11.98 -25.03
C GLY A 261 -13.25 -11.62 -23.65
N SER A 262 -14.49 -11.99 -23.33
CA SER A 262 -15.07 -11.77 -22.01
C SER A 262 -16.20 -12.76 -21.72
N VAL A 263 -16.51 -12.90 -20.44
CA VAL A 263 -17.72 -13.53 -19.93
C VAL A 263 -18.43 -12.50 -19.09
N VAL A 264 -19.73 -12.31 -19.34
CA VAL A 264 -20.61 -11.45 -18.53
C VAL A 264 -21.78 -12.30 -18.05
N SER A 265 -22.08 -12.26 -16.75
CA SER A 265 -23.24 -12.98 -16.22
C SER A 265 -23.72 -12.39 -14.90
N SER A 266 -24.80 -11.61 -14.93
CA SER A 266 -25.44 -11.05 -13.73
C SER A 266 -26.07 -12.09 -12.79
N SER A 267 -26.08 -13.36 -13.17
CA SER A 267 -26.58 -14.45 -12.31
C SER A 267 -25.47 -15.25 -11.62
N LEU A 268 -24.26 -15.20 -12.17
CA LEU A 268 -23.13 -16.03 -11.73
C LEU A 268 -21.93 -15.19 -11.31
N LEU A 269 -21.72 -14.05 -11.97
CA LEU A 269 -20.63 -13.12 -11.78
C LEU A 269 -21.11 -11.79 -11.20
N ASP A 270 -22.31 -11.75 -10.60
CA ASP A 270 -22.85 -10.57 -9.93
C ASP A 270 -21.86 -10.08 -8.85
N GLY A 271 -21.34 -8.87 -9.05
CA GLY A 271 -20.29 -8.31 -8.22
C GLY A 271 -18.96 -9.06 -8.36
N ALA A 272 -18.53 -9.40 -9.59
CA ALA A 272 -17.27 -10.08 -9.85
C ALA A 272 -16.09 -9.38 -9.15
N TRP A 273 -15.31 -10.14 -8.37
CA TRP A 273 -14.36 -9.56 -7.42
C TRP A 273 -12.95 -10.06 -7.60
N GLY A 274 -12.61 -11.25 -7.09
CA GLY A 274 -11.27 -11.83 -7.15
C GLY A 274 -11.13 -12.73 -8.37
N VAL A 275 -9.90 -12.88 -8.86
CA VAL A 275 -9.58 -13.82 -9.93
C VAL A 275 -8.23 -14.48 -9.68
N ALA A 276 -8.16 -15.80 -9.85
CA ALA A 276 -6.92 -16.54 -9.96
C ALA A 276 -6.94 -17.42 -11.21
N VAL A 277 -5.77 -17.69 -11.78
CA VAL A 277 -5.63 -18.49 -13.00
C VAL A 277 -4.74 -19.69 -12.73
N SER A 278 -5.19 -20.88 -13.11
CA SER A 278 -4.40 -22.10 -13.03
C SER A 278 -4.67 -22.99 -14.25
N GLY A 279 -3.62 -23.27 -15.01
CA GLY A 279 -3.72 -24.00 -16.27
C GLY A 279 -4.65 -23.29 -17.26
N SER A 280 -5.64 -24.02 -17.77
CA SER A 280 -6.63 -23.53 -18.74
C SER A 280 -7.90 -22.95 -18.10
N TYR A 281 -7.88 -22.65 -16.80
CA TYR A 281 -9.05 -22.16 -16.07
C TYR A 281 -8.76 -20.87 -15.30
N ALA A 282 -9.72 -19.95 -15.35
CA ALA A 282 -9.83 -18.83 -14.42
C ALA A 282 -10.89 -19.15 -13.37
N TYR A 283 -10.60 -18.80 -12.12
CA TYR A 283 -11.45 -18.98 -10.96
C TYR A 283 -11.82 -17.60 -10.46
N VAL A 284 -13.11 -17.29 -10.40
CA VAL A 284 -13.62 -15.96 -10.10
C VAL A 284 -14.51 -16.03 -8.87
N THR A 285 -14.22 -15.21 -7.85
CA THR A 285 -15.17 -14.94 -6.77
C THR A 285 -16.13 -13.85 -7.20
N ALA A 286 -17.41 -14.04 -6.90
CA ALA A 286 -18.43 -13.04 -7.14
C ALA A 286 -19.11 -12.68 -5.81
N HIS A 287 -18.97 -11.40 -5.47
CA HIS A 287 -19.29 -10.86 -4.15
C HIS A 287 -20.79 -10.96 -3.84
N ASP A 288 -21.63 -10.58 -4.79
CA ASP A 288 -23.07 -10.44 -4.58
C ASP A 288 -23.82 -11.74 -4.85
N SER A 289 -23.38 -12.53 -5.84
CA SER A 289 -23.92 -13.88 -6.06
C SER A 289 -23.44 -14.94 -5.05
N ALA A 290 -22.54 -14.57 -4.12
CA ALA A 290 -21.97 -15.45 -3.11
C ALA A 290 -21.39 -16.75 -3.70
N SER A 291 -20.54 -16.61 -4.71
CA SER A 291 -20.13 -17.73 -5.56
C SER A 291 -18.65 -17.77 -5.91
N LEU A 292 -18.19 -18.98 -6.24
CA LEU A 292 -16.99 -19.24 -7.02
C LEU A 292 -17.44 -19.73 -8.40
N VAL A 293 -16.95 -19.09 -9.45
CA VAL A 293 -17.20 -19.48 -10.85
C VAL A 293 -15.91 -19.97 -11.48
N VAL A 294 -15.97 -21.09 -12.17
CA VAL A 294 -14.86 -21.65 -12.95
C VAL A 294 -15.12 -21.35 -14.41
N VAL A 295 -14.18 -20.66 -15.06
CA VAL A 295 -14.25 -20.25 -16.45
C VAL A 295 -13.14 -20.94 -17.22
N ASP A 296 -13.50 -21.68 -18.27
CA ASP A 296 -12.57 -22.23 -19.26
C ASP A 296 -12.03 -21.08 -20.12
N ILE A 297 -10.71 -20.92 -20.10
CA ILE A 297 -9.96 -19.88 -20.82
C ILE A 297 -9.02 -20.49 -21.86
N SER A 298 -9.20 -21.77 -22.22
CA SER A 298 -8.40 -22.45 -23.25
C SER A 298 -8.47 -21.74 -24.61
N ASN A 299 -9.61 -21.12 -24.91
CA ASN A 299 -9.75 -20.16 -26.00
C ASN A 299 -9.94 -18.75 -25.43
N PRO A 300 -8.88 -17.90 -25.39
CA PRO A 300 -8.96 -16.56 -24.81
C PRO A 300 -9.90 -15.62 -25.57
N ALA A 301 -10.26 -15.93 -26.82
CA ALA A 301 -11.23 -15.15 -27.59
C ALA A 301 -12.70 -15.49 -27.26
N SER A 302 -12.93 -16.64 -26.62
CA SER A 302 -14.27 -17.13 -26.29
C SER A 302 -14.22 -17.91 -24.98
N PRO A 303 -13.93 -17.25 -23.84
CA PRO A 303 -13.99 -17.89 -22.52
C PRO A 303 -15.41 -18.38 -22.20
N VAL A 304 -15.54 -19.49 -21.48
CA VAL A 304 -16.85 -20.12 -21.20
C VAL A 304 -16.95 -20.57 -19.75
N ILE A 305 -18.06 -20.27 -19.08
CA ILE A 305 -18.32 -20.78 -17.72
C ILE A 305 -18.44 -22.30 -17.76
N ARG A 306 -17.62 -22.98 -16.96
CA ARG A 306 -17.55 -24.45 -16.91
C ARG A 306 -18.24 -25.03 -15.69
N GLY A 307 -18.14 -24.37 -14.54
CA GLY A 307 -18.68 -24.85 -13.27
C GLY A 307 -18.82 -23.72 -12.26
N ARG A 308 -19.48 -24.01 -11.15
CA ARG A 308 -19.67 -23.03 -10.06
C ARG A 308 -19.91 -23.70 -8.72
N VAL A 309 -19.64 -22.95 -7.66
CA VAL A 309 -20.10 -23.21 -6.29
C VAL A 309 -20.82 -21.96 -5.81
N VAL A 310 -22.02 -22.12 -5.25
CA VAL A 310 -22.75 -21.03 -4.59
C VAL A 310 -23.00 -21.43 -3.15
N SER A 311 -22.77 -20.51 -2.21
CA SER A 311 -23.12 -20.73 -0.81
C SER A 311 -23.51 -19.42 -0.13
N SER A 312 -24.80 -19.26 0.12
CA SER A 312 -25.36 -18.11 0.83
C SER A 312 -25.05 -18.07 2.32
N SER A 313 -24.31 -19.06 2.84
CA SER A 313 -23.85 -19.10 4.24
C SER A 313 -22.32 -18.99 4.37
N LEU A 314 -21.57 -19.53 3.40
CA LEU A 314 -20.10 -19.60 3.48
C LEU A 314 -19.38 -18.67 2.51
N LEU A 315 -20.05 -18.15 1.49
CA LEU A 315 -19.44 -17.31 0.44
C LEU A 315 -20.09 -15.94 0.36
N VAL A 316 -20.76 -15.47 1.41
CA VAL A 316 -21.41 -14.15 1.41
C VAL A 316 -20.34 -13.06 1.33
N ALA A 317 -20.39 -12.22 0.30
CA ALA A 317 -19.32 -11.28 -0.02
C ALA A 317 -17.97 -12.01 -0.22
N ALA A 318 -17.96 -13.03 -1.09
CA ALA A 318 -16.74 -13.69 -1.52
C ALA A 318 -15.78 -12.66 -2.11
N TRP A 319 -14.55 -12.64 -1.61
CA TRP A 319 -13.64 -11.53 -1.80
C TRP A 319 -12.36 -11.98 -2.48
N ASP A 320 -11.50 -12.69 -1.75
CA ASP A 320 -10.19 -13.10 -2.23
C ASP A 320 -10.18 -14.59 -2.55
N LEU A 321 -9.32 -14.99 -3.47
CA LEU A 321 -9.10 -16.39 -3.76
C LEU A 321 -7.68 -16.69 -4.19
N ASP A 322 -7.22 -17.88 -3.86
CA ASP A 322 -5.98 -18.42 -4.42
C ASP A 322 -6.12 -19.91 -4.72
N VAL A 323 -5.30 -20.42 -5.63
CA VAL A 323 -5.38 -21.79 -6.13
C VAL A 323 -4.04 -22.50 -5.92
N SER A 324 -4.09 -23.66 -5.26
CA SER A 324 -2.94 -24.57 -5.20
C SER A 324 -3.37 -26.00 -5.51
N GLY A 325 -2.70 -26.59 -6.51
CA GLY A 325 -3.01 -27.93 -6.99
C GLY A 325 -4.47 -28.08 -7.38
N SER A 326 -5.17 -29.00 -6.72
CA SER A 326 -6.59 -29.29 -6.95
C SER A 326 -7.55 -28.54 -6.02
N TYR A 327 -7.08 -27.51 -5.30
CA TYR A 327 -7.89 -26.76 -4.35
C TYR A 327 -7.85 -25.25 -4.62
N ALA A 328 -9.02 -24.62 -4.49
CA ALA A 328 -9.18 -23.18 -4.36
C ALA A 328 -9.46 -22.82 -2.90
N TYR A 329 -8.82 -21.77 -2.41
CA TYR A 329 -8.96 -21.24 -1.06
C TYR A 329 -9.55 -19.84 -1.16
N LEU A 330 -10.73 -19.64 -0.57
CA LEU A 330 -11.49 -18.41 -0.70
C LEU A 330 -11.70 -17.76 0.66
N SER A 331 -11.58 -16.43 0.72
CA SER A 331 -12.12 -15.66 1.85
C SER A 331 -13.44 -15.00 1.48
N ALA A 332 -14.37 -14.97 2.43
CA ALA A 332 -15.62 -14.22 2.30
C ALA A 332 -15.84 -13.37 3.55
N ILE A 333 -16.01 -12.06 3.33
CA ILE A 333 -15.90 -11.06 4.40
C ILE A 333 -17.16 -11.05 5.26
N SER A 334 -18.33 -11.06 4.64
CA SER A 334 -19.60 -10.96 5.39
C SER A 334 -19.90 -12.24 6.17
N SER A 335 -19.56 -13.41 5.61
CA SER A 335 -19.64 -14.68 6.34
C SER A 335 -18.45 -14.94 7.27
N ASN A 336 -17.41 -14.10 7.26
CA ASN A 336 -16.17 -14.28 8.04
C ASN A 336 -15.60 -15.70 7.92
N SER A 337 -15.48 -16.18 6.67
CA SER A 337 -15.16 -17.56 6.37
C SER A 337 -13.91 -17.69 5.48
N LEU A 338 -13.14 -18.74 5.75
CA LEU A 338 -12.17 -19.31 4.83
C LEU A 338 -12.76 -20.62 4.31
N VAL A 339 -12.91 -20.75 3.00
CA VAL A 339 -13.55 -21.91 2.36
C VAL A 339 -12.54 -22.60 1.45
N VAL A 340 -12.45 -23.92 1.56
CA VAL A 340 -11.64 -24.78 0.69
C VAL A 340 -12.58 -25.49 -0.27
N VAL A 341 -12.35 -25.27 -1.56
CA VAL A 341 -13.12 -25.85 -2.66
C VAL A 341 -12.22 -26.79 -3.45
N ASP A 342 -12.66 -28.02 -3.63
CA ASP A 342 -12.05 -28.96 -4.56
C ASP A 342 -12.44 -28.58 -6.00
N ILE A 343 -11.41 -28.34 -6.81
CA ILE A 343 -11.50 -27.91 -8.21
C ILE A 343 -10.90 -28.96 -9.15
N SER A 344 -10.67 -30.20 -8.67
CA SER A 344 -10.15 -31.30 -9.50
C SER A 344 -11.03 -31.61 -10.72
N ASN A 345 -12.34 -31.38 -10.60
CA ASN A 345 -13.27 -31.36 -11.71
C ASN A 345 -13.81 -29.94 -11.94
N PRO A 346 -13.28 -29.20 -12.94
CA PRO A 346 -13.70 -27.83 -13.26
C PRO A 346 -15.19 -27.68 -13.58
N ALA A 347 -15.87 -28.74 -14.02
CA ALA A 347 -17.30 -28.72 -14.30
C ALA A 347 -18.19 -28.92 -13.05
N SER A 348 -17.62 -29.41 -11.96
CA SER A 348 -18.33 -29.71 -10.71
C SER A 348 -17.44 -29.44 -9.50
N PRO A 349 -17.00 -28.19 -9.28
CA PRO A 349 -16.27 -27.81 -8.09
C PRO A 349 -17.14 -28.02 -6.84
N ALA A 350 -16.53 -28.35 -5.69
CA ALA A 350 -17.27 -28.68 -4.47
C ALA A 350 -16.56 -28.20 -3.20
N ILE A 351 -17.32 -27.64 -2.25
CA ILE A 351 -16.78 -27.26 -0.94
C ILE A 351 -16.34 -28.53 -0.19
N ARG A 352 -15.09 -28.57 0.28
CA ARG A 352 -14.54 -29.66 1.09
C ARG A 352 -14.41 -29.32 2.56
N GLY A 353 -14.21 -28.04 2.88
CA GLY A 353 -14.08 -27.59 4.24
C GLY A 353 -14.22 -26.09 4.36
N SER A 354 -14.49 -25.63 5.57
CA SER A 354 -14.55 -24.22 5.88
C SER A 354 -14.19 -23.97 7.34
N VAL A 355 -13.62 -22.80 7.61
CA VAL A 355 -13.49 -22.24 8.95
C VAL A 355 -14.29 -20.94 8.97
N VAL A 356 -15.16 -20.76 9.96
CA VAL A 356 -15.92 -19.53 10.18
C VAL A 356 -15.52 -18.95 11.51
N SER A 357 -15.08 -17.69 11.53
CA SER A 357 -14.70 -17.02 12.78
C SER A 357 -14.80 -15.51 12.63
N SER A 358 -15.78 -14.92 13.32
CA SER A 358 -15.97 -13.46 13.35
C SER A 358 -14.86 -12.71 14.09
N SER A 359 -14.11 -13.38 14.96
CA SER A 359 -12.99 -12.78 15.69
C SER A 359 -11.67 -12.86 14.93
N LEU A 360 -11.48 -13.86 14.08
CA LEU A 360 -10.22 -14.10 13.38
C LEU A 360 -10.25 -13.71 11.91
N LEU A 361 -11.38 -13.83 11.22
CA LEU A 361 -11.41 -13.83 9.76
C LEU A 361 -11.98 -12.56 9.10
N ASN A 362 -12.26 -11.52 9.89
CA ASN A 362 -12.73 -10.26 9.33
C ASN A 362 -11.61 -9.55 8.53
N GLY A 363 -11.81 -9.41 7.23
CA GLY A 363 -10.86 -8.74 6.33
C GLY A 363 -9.64 -9.58 5.92
N VAL A 364 -9.71 -10.91 6.03
CA VAL A 364 -8.64 -11.82 5.57
C VAL A 364 -8.42 -11.70 4.07
N ARG A 365 -7.15 -11.64 3.69
CA ARG A 365 -6.67 -11.90 2.33
C ARG A 365 -6.02 -13.28 2.27
N VAL A 366 -6.23 -13.99 1.17
CA VAL A 366 -5.69 -15.33 0.96
C VAL A 366 -4.55 -15.22 -0.03
N ALA A 367 -3.34 -15.60 0.38
CA ALA A 367 -2.20 -15.73 -0.52
C ALA A 367 -1.44 -17.01 -0.20
N ILE A 368 -1.02 -17.75 -1.21
CA ILE A 368 -0.20 -18.94 -1.11
C ILE A 368 1.19 -18.55 -1.61
N SER A 369 2.20 -18.74 -0.76
CA SER A 369 3.59 -18.49 -1.12
C SER A 369 4.31 -19.82 -1.32
N PHE A 370 4.86 -20.04 -2.51
CA PHE A 370 5.79 -21.14 -2.78
C PHE A 370 7.18 -20.78 -2.23
N VAL A 371 7.51 -21.24 -1.03
CA VAL A 371 8.88 -21.11 -0.50
C VAL A 371 9.76 -22.17 -1.18
N HIS A 372 10.57 -21.78 -2.16
CA HIS A 372 11.64 -22.63 -2.67
C HIS A 372 12.81 -22.62 -1.68
N HIS A 373 12.81 -23.51 -0.69
CA HIS A 373 14.03 -23.78 0.08
C HIS A 373 14.98 -24.64 -0.74
N ALA A 374 16.05 -24.04 -1.26
CA ALA A 374 17.22 -24.76 -1.71
C ALA A 374 17.96 -25.35 -0.49
N CYS A 375 17.54 -26.52 -0.02
CA CYS A 375 18.30 -27.30 0.95
C CYS A 375 19.17 -28.31 0.18
N PRO A 376 20.50 -28.40 0.40
CA PRO A 376 21.40 -29.26 -0.38
C PRO A 376 21.22 -30.77 -0.12
N ARG A 377 20.20 -31.20 0.63
CA ARG A 377 19.83 -32.61 0.80
C ARG A 377 18.30 -32.76 0.91
N GLY A 378 17.69 -33.15 -0.21
CA GLY A 378 16.28 -33.58 -0.28
C GLY A 378 15.30 -32.41 -0.38
N ALA A 379 14.77 -32.19 -1.59
CA ALA A 379 13.72 -31.20 -1.82
C ALA A 379 12.40 -31.68 -1.23
N TYR A 380 11.83 -30.90 -0.31
CA TYR A 380 10.41 -30.93 0.02
C TYR A 380 9.87 -29.53 -0.31
N ALA A 381 8.94 -29.44 -1.26
CA ALA A 381 8.12 -28.25 -1.42
C ALA A 381 7.09 -28.25 -0.29
N ALA A 382 7.10 -27.22 0.57
CA ALA A 382 6.04 -27.01 1.53
C ALA A 382 5.19 -25.84 1.02
N ASP A 383 3.94 -26.12 0.65
CA ASP A 383 2.96 -25.09 0.35
C ASP A 383 2.59 -24.39 1.67
N VAL A 384 3.00 -23.14 1.82
CA VAL A 384 2.64 -22.33 2.99
C VAL A 384 1.46 -21.44 2.59
N LEU A 385 0.28 -21.75 3.14
CA LEU A 385 -0.85 -20.82 3.12
C LEU A 385 -0.52 -19.64 4.03
N ALA A 386 -0.26 -18.47 3.44
CA ALA A 386 -0.03 -17.24 4.16
C ALA A 386 -1.36 -16.47 4.29
N LEU A 387 -1.97 -16.53 5.46
CA LEU A 387 -3.14 -15.70 5.78
C LEU A 387 -2.65 -14.31 6.20
N SER A 388 -2.90 -13.29 5.38
CA SER A 388 -2.64 -11.91 5.74
C SER A 388 -3.89 -11.31 6.39
N LEU A 389 -3.80 -11.03 7.69
CA LEU A 389 -4.87 -10.42 8.47
C LEU A 389 -4.74 -8.90 8.43
N ALA A 390 -5.77 -8.20 7.92
CA ALA A 390 -5.83 -6.73 7.86
C ALA A 390 -5.83 -6.04 9.24
N ARG A 391 -5.85 -6.80 10.34
CA ARG A 391 -5.62 -6.30 11.70
C ARG A 391 -4.49 -7.08 12.34
N SER A 392 -3.28 -6.55 12.21
CA SER A 392 -2.14 -6.67 13.13
C SER A 392 -2.15 -7.89 14.07
N HIS A 393 -2.09 -9.10 13.52
CA HIS A 393 -1.56 -10.30 14.16
C HIS A 393 -1.27 -11.32 13.05
N VAL A 394 0.01 -11.52 12.74
CA VAL A 394 0.45 -12.62 11.86
C VAL A 394 0.33 -13.91 12.65
N LEU A 395 -0.53 -14.83 12.23
CA LEU A 395 -0.64 -16.17 12.79
C LEU A 395 0.12 -17.14 11.86
N CYS A 396 1.42 -17.31 12.10
CA CYS A 396 2.15 -18.46 11.57
C CYS A 396 1.66 -19.71 12.31
N THR A 397 0.84 -20.54 11.66
CA THR A 397 0.54 -21.87 12.19
C THR A 397 1.47 -22.89 11.53
N HIS A 398 2.59 -23.18 12.19
CA HIS A 398 3.32 -24.41 11.91
C HIS A 398 2.49 -25.58 12.45
N ARG A 399 1.87 -26.38 11.58
CA ARG A 399 1.51 -27.76 11.92
C ARG A 399 2.41 -28.69 11.14
N LEU A 400 3.36 -29.30 11.87
CA LEU A 400 3.95 -30.57 11.49
C LEU A 400 2.81 -31.58 11.37
N MET A 401 2.48 -32.01 10.16
CA MET A 401 1.71 -33.23 9.97
C MET A 401 2.63 -34.40 10.38
N PRO A 402 2.25 -35.24 11.36
CA PRO A 402 2.98 -36.48 11.59
C PRO A 402 2.75 -37.40 10.38
N SER A 403 3.85 -37.97 9.90
CA SER A 403 3.87 -39.03 8.90
C SER A 403 3.00 -40.22 9.31
N LEU A 404 2.04 -40.60 8.47
CA LEU A 404 1.53 -41.97 8.32
C LEU A 404 1.24 -42.25 6.85
#